data_AF-A0A094IA97-F1
#
_entry.id   AF-A0A094IA97-F1
#
_cell.length_a   1.000
_cell.length_b   1.000
_cell.length_c   1.000
_cell.angle_alpha   90.00
_cell.angle_beta   90.00
_cell.angle_gamma   90.00
#
_symmetry.space_group_name_H-M   'P 1'
#
loop_
_entity.id
_entity.type
_entity.pdbx_description
1 polymer ?
#
loop_
_entity_poly.entity_id
_entity_poly.type
_entity_poly.pdbx_seq_one_letter_code
_entity_poly.pdbx_strand_id
1 'polypeptide(L)'
;MLQPLDVGGPLKKAYSQQIENKIWVGVTHILKEDFFLAFAAAFWEAMTVDNIQGGFQGAGLIPHNPEAVLSKLDIKLKTPTPPGSSNGVVGSWTSRTPTNSNKATLQSQLLKDRISRHHGSSPTSIYEGINHLVKGAHIFMHRITLLEEEVKTL
;
A
#
# COMPACT_ATOMS: atom_id res chain seq x y z
N MET A 1 12.90 -12.83 10.78
CA MET A 1 13.92 -11.98 11.43
C MET A 1 14.49 -11.07 10.35
N LEU A 2 14.17 -9.78 10.36
CA LEU A 2 14.76 -8.81 9.42
C LEU A 2 16.13 -8.43 9.99
N GLN A 3 17.20 -8.83 9.31
CA GLN A 3 18.53 -8.28 9.62
C GLN A 3 18.54 -6.80 9.22
N PRO A 4 19.25 -5.93 9.95
CA PRO A 4 19.42 -4.54 9.55
C PRO A 4 20.05 -4.52 8.15
N LEU A 5 19.49 -3.64 7.31
CA LEU A 5 19.74 -3.49 5.88
C LEU A 5 21.23 -3.24 5.57
N ASP A 6 22.06 -4.29 5.50
CA ASP A 6 23.49 -4.17 5.21
C ASP A 6 23.77 -4.19 3.69
N VAL A 7 23.19 -3.21 2.98
CA VAL A 7 23.51 -2.94 1.57
C VAL A 7 24.88 -2.26 1.41
N GLY A 8 25.44 -1.71 2.50
CA GLY A 8 26.70 -0.96 2.49
C GLY A 8 27.96 -1.78 2.78
N GLY A 9 27.82 -3.05 3.13
CA GLY A 9 28.92 -3.95 3.51
C GLY A 9 30.10 -3.96 2.52
N PRO A 10 29.88 -4.11 1.20
CA PRO A 10 30.97 -4.08 0.22
C PRO A 10 31.76 -2.77 0.22
N LEU A 11 31.08 -1.62 0.34
CA LEU A 11 31.72 -0.30 0.38
C LEU A 11 32.54 -0.12 1.65
N LYS A 12 31.98 -0.51 2.79
CA LYS A 12 32.70 -0.48 4.07
C LYS A 12 33.96 -1.33 4.00
N LYS A 13 33.88 -2.55 3.44
CA LYS A 13 35.01 -3.45 3.30
C LYS A 13 36.10 -2.89 2.39
N ALA A 14 35.73 -2.42 1.19
CA ALA A 14 36.67 -1.82 0.25
C ALA A 14 37.37 -0.59 0.86
N TYR A 15 36.62 0.25 1.56
CA TYR A 15 37.21 1.41 2.25
C TYR A 15 38.17 0.99 3.37
N SER A 16 37.78 0.04 4.23
CA SER A 16 38.69 -0.50 5.25
C SER A 16 40.00 -1.01 4.63
N GLN A 17 39.94 -1.68 3.48
CA GLN A 17 41.12 -2.17 2.79
C GLN A 17 42.01 -1.04 2.23
N GLN A 18 41.41 0.04 1.71
CA GLN A 18 42.17 1.24 1.29
C GLN A 18 42.91 1.90 2.47
N ILE A 19 42.30 1.91 3.65
CA ILE A 19 42.89 2.47 4.88
C ILE A 19 44.01 1.57 5.40
N GLU A 20 43.80 0.26 5.44
CA GLU A 20 44.83 -0.72 5.83
C GLU A 20 46.06 -0.65 4.93
N ASN A 21 45.86 -0.54 3.62
CA ASN A 21 46.97 -0.38 2.66
C ASN A 21 47.78 0.89 2.93
N LYS A 22 47.11 2.02 3.23
CA LYS A 22 47.78 3.28 3.60
C LYS A 22 48.61 3.14 4.88
N ILE A 23 48.06 2.48 5.91
CA ILE A 23 48.77 2.21 7.16
C ILE A 23 50.01 1.34 6.89
N TRP A 24 49.89 0.32 6.03
CA TRP A 24 50.98 -0.59 5.71
C TRP A 24 52.18 0.10 5.04
N VAL A 25 51.94 1.12 4.22
CA VAL A 25 52.99 1.95 3.61
C VAL A 25 53.50 3.09 4.50
N GLY A 26 53.10 3.10 5.78
CA GLY A 26 53.64 4.02 6.80
C GLY A 26 52.85 5.32 6.98
N VAL A 27 51.64 5.44 6.44
CA VAL A 27 50.77 6.60 6.70
C VAL A 27 50.17 6.47 8.10
N THR A 28 50.56 7.35 9.01
CA THR A 28 50.11 7.35 10.42
C THR A 28 48.90 8.24 10.68
N HIS A 29 48.64 9.23 9.82
CA HIS A 29 47.50 10.12 9.91
C HIS A 29 46.79 10.23 8.56
N ILE A 30 45.46 10.18 8.61
CA ILE A 30 44.60 10.29 7.43
C ILE A 30 44.05 11.71 7.39
N LEU A 31 44.48 12.46 6.38
CA LEU A 31 43.95 13.80 6.14
C LEU A 31 42.63 13.73 5.38
N LYS A 32 41.97 14.88 5.25
CA LYS A 32 40.68 14.95 4.55
C LYS A 32 40.82 14.57 3.07
N GLU A 33 41.95 14.88 2.47
CA GLU A 33 42.26 14.55 1.08
C GLU A 33 42.45 13.03 0.91
N ASP A 34 43.12 12.39 1.87
CA ASP A 34 43.28 10.94 1.91
C ASP A 34 41.93 10.21 2.02
N PHE A 35 41.01 10.77 2.81
CA PHE A 35 39.65 10.25 2.92
C PHE A 35 38.95 10.26 1.57
N PHE A 36 38.95 11.39 0.85
CA PHE A 36 38.26 11.47 -0.45
C PHE A 36 38.86 10.55 -1.50
N LEU A 37 40.20 10.44 -1.54
CA LEU A 37 40.88 9.53 -2.47
C LEU A 37 40.57 8.06 -2.15
N ALA A 38 40.67 7.67 -0.87
CA ALA A 38 40.36 6.31 -0.44
C ALA A 38 38.88 5.97 -0.64
N PHE A 39 37.97 6.90 -0.35
CA PHE A 39 36.54 6.72 -0.56
C PHE A 39 36.20 6.59 -2.04
N ALA A 40 36.76 7.44 -2.91
CA ALA A 40 36.50 7.36 -4.35
C ALA A 40 36.98 6.01 -4.93
N ALA A 41 38.17 5.54 -4.53
CA ALA A 41 38.68 4.23 -4.93
C ALA A 41 37.76 3.10 -4.45
N ALA A 42 37.40 3.10 -3.16
CA ALA A 42 36.50 2.12 -2.57
C ALA A 42 35.09 2.14 -3.20
N PHE A 43 34.61 3.31 -3.60
CA PHE A 43 33.30 3.47 -4.23
C PHE A 43 33.25 2.75 -5.59
N TRP A 44 34.24 2.96 -6.44
CA TRP A 44 34.30 2.29 -7.75
C TRP A 44 34.55 0.79 -7.64
N GLU A 45 35.29 0.36 -6.61
CA GLU A 45 35.50 -1.06 -6.31
C GLU A 45 34.22 -1.73 -5.79
N ALA A 46 33.44 -1.03 -4.97
CA ALA A 46 32.27 -1.60 -4.31
C ALA A 46 30.99 -1.51 -5.16
N MET A 47 30.81 -0.48 -5.98
CA MET A 47 29.58 -0.24 -6.77
C MET A 47 29.54 -1.08 -8.06
N THR A 48 29.75 -2.38 -7.93
CA THR A 48 29.58 -3.35 -9.03
C THR A 48 28.15 -3.88 -9.08
N VAL A 49 27.73 -4.38 -10.24
CA VAL A 49 26.40 -4.98 -10.41
C VAL A 49 26.20 -6.13 -9.41
N ASP A 50 27.20 -6.98 -9.23
CA ASP A 50 27.13 -8.14 -8.34
C ASP A 50 27.01 -7.73 -6.86
N ASN A 51 27.78 -6.72 -6.43
CA ASN A 51 27.71 -6.23 -5.05
C ASN A 51 26.37 -5.53 -4.76
N ILE A 52 25.84 -4.79 -5.73
CA ILE A 52 24.53 -4.16 -5.62
C ILE A 52 23.45 -5.23 -5.55
N GLN A 53 23.44 -6.20 -6.46
CA GLN A 53 22.45 -7.28 -6.45
C GLN A 53 22.55 -8.12 -5.16
N GLY A 54 23.76 -8.46 -4.72
CA GLY A 54 24.00 -9.20 -3.49
C GLY A 54 23.56 -8.44 -2.24
N GLY A 55 23.85 -7.14 -2.15
CA GLY A 55 23.41 -6.29 -1.04
C GLY A 55 21.90 -6.18 -0.97
N PHE A 56 21.24 -6.01 -2.11
CA PHE A 56 19.77 -6.01 -2.20
C PHE A 56 19.19 -7.37 -1.77
N GLN A 57 19.73 -8.48 -2.29
CA GLN A 57 19.30 -9.83 -1.93
C GLN A 57 19.48 -10.12 -0.42
N GLY A 58 20.62 -9.74 0.16
CA GLY A 58 20.90 -9.88 1.60
C GLY A 58 19.95 -9.05 2.47
N ALA A 59 19.53 -7.89 1.97
CA ALA A 59 18.48 -7.07 2.54
C ALA A 59 17.05 -7.64 2.37
N GLY A 60 16.90 -8.77 1.67
CA GLY A 60 15.60 -9.33 1.29
C GLY A 60 14.88 -8.52 0.21
N LEU A 61 15.56 -7.55 -0.41
CA LEU A 61 15.08 -6.78 -1.55
C LEU A 61 15.53 -7.50 -2.82
N ILE A 62 14.63 -8.18 -3.50
CA ILE A 62 14.95 -8.81 -4.78
C ILE A 62 14.68 -7.77 -5.87
N PRO A 63 15.68 -7.34 -6.67
CA PRO A 63 15.42 -6.50 -7.85
C PRO A 63 14.42 -7.23 -8.74
N HIS A 64 13.28 -6.58 -9.00
CA HIS A 64 12.13 -6.99 -9.81
C HIS A 64 12.33 -8.30 -10.61
N ASN A 65 12.22 -9.46 -9.95
CA ASN A 65 12.02 -10.73 -10.62
C ASN A 65 10.52 -11.01 -10.61
N PRO A 66 9.77 -10.58 -11.64
CA PRO A 66 8.32 -10.76 -11.69
C PRO A 66 7.95 -12.24 -11.57
N GLU A 67 8.75 -13.16 -12.13
CA GLU A 67 8.51 -14.60 -12.03
C GLU A 67 8.62 -15.12 -10.60
N ALA A 68 9.56 -14.62 -9.79
CA ALA A 68 9.68 -15.01 -8.38
C ALA A 68 8.52 -14.49 -7.50
N VAL A 69 7.87 -13.39 -7.93
CA VAL A 69 6.64 -12.89 -7.30
C VAL A 69 5.45 -13.75 -7.74
N LEU A 70 5.35 -14.04 -9.03
CA LEU A 70 4.30 -14.88 -9.61
C LEU A 70 4.34 -16.32 -9.09
N SER A 71 5.53 -16.89 -8.87
CA SER A 71 5.70 -18.25 -8.34
C SER A 71 5.30 -18.40 -6.87
N LYS A 72 5.28 -17.30 -6.10
CA LYS A 72 4.80 -17.26 -4.71
C LYS A 72 3.31 -17.02 -4.61
N LEU A 73 2.70 -16.49 -5.66
CA LEU A 73 1.25 -16.45 -5.81
C LEU A 73 0.79 -17.87 -6.16
N ASP A 74 0.48 -18.68 -5.15
CA ASP A 74 -0.31 -19.90 -5.35
C ASP A 74 -1.72 -19.48 -5.73
N ILE A 75 -1.91 -19.11 -7.00
CA ILE A 75 -3.20 -18.71 -7.55
C ILE A 75 -4.03 -19.99 -7.68
N LYS A 76 -4.59 -20.46 -6.56
CA LYS A 76 -5.76 -21.32 -6.60
C LYS A 76 -6.87 -20.46 -7.19
N LEU A 77 -7.07 -20.58 -8.50
CA LEU A 77 -8.27 -20.13 -9.20
C LEU A 77 -9.45 -20.90 -8.62
N LYS A 78 -9.87 -20.51 -7.43
CA LYS A 78 -11.13 -20.93 -6.85
C LYS A 78 -12.14 -20.06 -7.56
N THR A 79 -12.63 -20.54 -8.70
CA THR A 79 -13.86 -20.04 -9.26
C THR A 79 -14.85 -20.09 -8.11
N PRO A 80 -15.37 -18.95 -7.63
CA PRO A 80 -16.43 -18.99 -6.64
C PRO A 80 -17.50 -19.89 -7.25
N THR A 81 -17.85 -20.98 -6.57
CA THR A 81 -19.05 -21.74 -6.93
C THR A 81 -20.14 -20.69 -7.14
N PRO A 82 -20.81 -20.67 -8.32
CA PRO A 82 -21.87 -19.71 -8.56
C PRO A 82 -22.77 -19.74 -7.32
N PRO A 83 -23.12 -18.59 -6.72
CA PRO A 83 -24.03 -18.61 -5.60
C PRO A 83 -25.23 -19.43 -6.06
N GLY A 84 -25.44 -20.58 -5.42
CA GLY A 84 -26.61 -21.40 -5.68
C GLY A 84 -27.80 -20.46 -5.64
N SER A 85 -28.69 -20.59 -6.63
CA SER A 85 -29.85 -19.72 -6.76
C SER A 85 -30.71 -19.86 -5.51
N SER A 86 -30.39 -19.10 -4.47
CA SER A 86 -31.34 -18.78 -3.42
C SER A 86 -32.31 -17.85 -4.11
N ASN A 87 -33.44 -18.44 -4.52
CA ASN A 87 -34.65 -17.72 -4.89
C ASN A 87 -34.98 -16.78 -3.73
N GLY A 88 -34.49 -15.57 -3.84
CA GLY A 88 -34.55 -14.54 -2.82
C GLY A 88 -34.07 -13.28 -3.51
N VAL A 89 -35.02 -12.54 -4.07
CA VAL A 89 -34.82 -11.28 -4.81
C VAL A 89 -34.11 -10.28 -3.88
N VAL A 90 -32.78 -10.33 -3.84
CA VAL A 90 -31.95 -9.25 -3.32
C VAL A 90 -31.28 -8.66 -4.54
N GLY A 91 -31.93 -7.62 -5.08
CA GLY A 91 -31.56 -7.00 -6.34
C GLY A 91 -30.05 -6.72 -6.41
N SER A 92 -29.47 -7.07 -7.56
CA SER A 92 -28.15 -6.62 -7.99
C SER A 92 -27.92 -5.18 -7.53
N TRP A 93 -26.93 -4.96 -6.66
CA TRP A 93 -26.60 -3.61 -6.18
C TRP A 93 -26.31 -2.71 -7.38
N THR A 94 -27.23 -1.78 -7.67
CA THR A 94 -27.03 -0.76 -8.70
C THR A 94 -26.72 0.56 -8.01
N SER A 95 -25.65 1.24 -8.44
CA SER A 95 -25.34 2.62 -8.05
C SER A 95 -26.42 3.55 -8.62
N ARG A 96 -27.56 3.63 -7.94
CA ARG A 96 -28.66 4.51 -8.30
C ARG A 96 -28.90 5.44 -7.14
N THR A 97 -28.95 6.74 -7.45
CA THR A 97 -29.25 7.78 -6.47
C THR A 97 -30.55 7.43 -5.75
N PRO A 98 -30.56 7.32 -4.41
CA PRO A 98 -31.79 7.07 -3.67
C PRO A 98 -32.75 8.24 -3.90
N THR A 99 -34.00 7.92 -4.21
CA THR A 99 -35.04 8.93 -4.54
C THR A 99 -35.83 9.38 -3.32
N ASN A 100 -35.61 8.75 -2.16
CA ASN A 100 -36.26 9.11 -0.91
C ASN A 100 -35.39 8.68 0.28
N SER A 101 -35.71 9.25 1.44
CA SER A 101 -34.95 9.07 2.67
C SER A 101 -34.85 7.60 3.10
N ASN A 102 -35.95 6.85 3.00
CA ASN A 102 -36.00 5.44 3.35
C ASN A 102 -35.07 4.58 2.48
N LYS A 103 -35.01 4.86 1.16
CA LYS A 103 -34.09 4.19 0.24
C LYS A 103 -32.63 4.48 0.56
N ALA A 104 -32.31 5.71 0.98
CA ALA A 104 -30.95 6.09 1.39
C ALA A 104 -30.52 5.30 2.63
N THR A 105 -31.41 5.14 3.62
CA THR A 105 -31.14 4.34 4.82
C THR A 105 -30.93 2.85 4.50
N LEU A 106 -31.80 2.26 3.68
CA LEU A 106 -31.69 0.85 3.27
C LEU A 106 -30.38 0.59 2.50
N GLN A 107 -30.01 1.46 1.55
CA GLN A 107 -28.75 1.33 0.81
C GLN A 107 -27.53 1.47 1.71
N SER A 108 -27.56 2.39 2.68
CA SER A 108 -26.49 2.53 3.68
C SER A 108 -26.34 1.26 4.52
N GLN A 109 -27.45 0.66 4.96
CA GLN A 109 -27.40 -0.57 5.76
C GLN A 109 -26.76 -1.72 4.98
N LEU A 110 -27.14 -1.92 3.72
CA LEU A 110 -26.52 -2.91 2.84
C LEU A 110 -25.01 -2.70 2.68
N LEU A 111 -24.58 -1.44 2.59
CA LEU A 111 -23.17 -1.10 2.44
C LEU A 111 -22.37 -1.35 3.72
N LYS A 112 -22.94 -1.04 4.89
CA LYS A 112 -22.38 -1.40 6.20
C LYS A 112 -22.26 -2.92 6.36
N ASP A 113 -23.31 -3.67 6.06
CA ASP A 113 -23.30 -5.14 6.17
C ASP A 113 -22.26 -5.78 5.23
N ARG A 114 -21.93 -5.13 4.11
CA ARG A 114 -20.85 -5.55 3.21
C ARG A 114 -19.47 -5.25 3.81
N ILE A 115 -19.25 -4.07 4.38
CA ILE A 115 -17.97 -3.70 5.01
C ILE A 115 -17.67 -4.60 6.20
N SER A 116 -18.67 -4.90 7.05
CA SER A 116 -18.52 -5.82 8.19
C SER A 116 -17.99 -7.20 7.80
N ARG A 117 -18.32 -7.67 6.59
CA ARG A 117 -17.93 -9.00 6.09
C ARG A 117 -16.56 -9.02 5.42
N HIS A 118 -15.92 -7.88 5.19
CA HIS A 118 -14.63 -7.79 4.50
C HIS A 118 -13.47 -8.00 5.48
N HIS A 119 -12.57 -8.96 5.19
CA HIS A 119 -11.41 -9.26 6.04
C HIS A 119 -10.27 -8.28 5.72
N GLY A 120 -9.81 -7.51 6.72
CA GLY A 120 -8.63 -6.63 6.59
C GLY A 120 -8.90 -5.12 6.48
N SER A 121 -10.14 -4.65 6.69
CA SER A 121 -10.44 -3.22 6.79
C SER A 121 -10.73 -2.82 8.23
N SER A 122 -10.17 -1.69 8.70
CA SER A 122 -10.67 -1.04 9.91
C SER A 122 -12.01 -0.37 9.58
N PRO A 123 -13.14 -0.79 10.17
CA PRO A 123 -14.46 -0.32 9.74
C PRO A 123 -14.75 1.12 10.19
N THR A 124 -14.09 1.63 11.21
CA THR A 124 -14.60 2.78 11.98
C THR A 124 -14.73 4.07 11.17
N SER A 125 -13.71 4.45 10.39
CA SER A 125 -13.74 5.72 9.62
C SER A 125 -14.74 5.71 8.46
N ILE A 126 -14.96 4.54 7.85
CA ILE A 126 -15.88 4.41 6.71
C ILE A 126 -17.34 4.45 7.19
N TYR A 127 -17.65 3.84 8.33
CA TYR A 127 -19.00 3.86 8.91
C TYR A 127 -19.46 5.27 9.26
N GLU A 128 -18.57 6.07 9.82
CA GLU A 128 -18.85 7.47 10.15
C GLU A 128 -19.14 8.29 8.89
N GLY A 129 -18.32 8.13 7.84
CA GLY A 129 -18.56 8.75 6.54
C GLY A 129 -19.92 8.39 5.95
N ILE A 130 -20.32 7.12 6.00
CA ILE A 130 -21.64 6.66 5.55
C ILE A 130 -22.76 7.33 6.36
N ASN A 131 -22.61 7.43 7.68
CA ASN A 131 -23.60 8.10 8.53
C ASN A 131 -23.77 9.58 8.16
N HIS A 132 -22.67 10.29 7.91
CA HIS A 132 -22.73 11.69 7.47
C HIS A 132 -23.42 11.83 6.11
N LEU A 133 -23.11 10.96 5.16
CA LEU A 133 -23.75 10.94 3.84
C LEU A 133 -25.26 10.71 3.95
N VAL A 134 -25.69 9.75 4.77
CA VAL A 134 -27.11 9.47 5.01
C VAL A 134 -27.81 10.68 5.63
N LYS A 135 -27.21 11.32 6.65
CA LYS A 135 -27.76 12.54 7.25
C LYS A 135 -27.90 13.68 6.24
N GLY A 136 -26.89 13.88 5.39
CA GLY A 136 -26.94 14.87 4.30
C GLY A 136 -28.08 14.58 3.32
N ALA A 137 -28.23 13.32 2.91
CA ALA A 137 -29.30 12.89 2.02
C ALA A 137 -30.70 13.12 2.63
N HIS A 138 -30.88 12.84 3.93
CA HIS A 138 -32.14 13.11 4.63
C HIS A 138 -32.50 14.60 4.57
N ILE A 139 -31.57 15.47 4.95
CA ILE A 139 -31.80 16.92 4.98
C ILE A 139 -32.17 17.43 3.59
N PHE A 140 -31.41 17.01 2.56
CA PHE A 140 -31.64 17.42 1.19
C PHE A 140 -33.01 16.96 0.67
N MET A 141 -33.37 15.70 0.87
CA MET A 141 -34.65 15.15 0.41
C MET A 141 -35.84 15.79 1.11
N HIS A 142 -35.76 16.03 2.43
CA HIS A 142 -36.82 16.74 3.15
C HIS A 142 -37.01 18.16 2.63
N ARG A 143 -35.91 18.89 2.37
CA ARG A 143 -35.97 20.24 1.79
C ARG A 143 -36.60 20.22 0.41
N ILE A 144 -36.23 19.27 -0.46
CA ILE A 144 -36.84 19.14 -1.78
C ILE A 144 -38.34 18.87 -1.67
N THR A 145 -38.75 17.93 -0.81
CA THR A 145 -40.18 17.64 -0.65
C THR A 145 -40.97 18.86 -0.18
N LEU A 146 -40.43 19.65 0.76
CA LEU A 146 -41.08 20.90 1.20
C LEU A 146 -41.19 21.93 0.06
N LEU A 147 -40.12 22.11 -0.71
CA LEU A 147 -40.11 23.03 -1.86
C LEU A 147 -41.09 22.58 -2.95
N GLU A 148 -41.20 21.28 -3.21
CA GLU A 148 -42.16 20.74 -4.18
C GLU A 148 -43.62 20.95 -3.74
N GLU A 149 -43.92 20.86 -2.45
CA GLU A 149 -45.26 21.16 -1.92
C GLU A 149 -45.57 22.66 -1.99
N GLU A 150 -44.61 23.54 -1.65
CA GLU A 150 -44.79 24.99 -1.78
C GLU A 150 -45.08 25.42 -3.23
N VAL A 151 -44.34 24.84 -4.19
CA VAL A 151 -44.54 25.10 -5.63
C VAL A 151 -45.92 24.64 -6.12
N LYS A 152 -46.48 23.55 -5.58
CA LYS A 152 -47.82 23.08 -5.96
C LYS A 152 -48.96 23.94 -5.40
N THR A 153 -48.70 24.69 -4.34
CA THR A 153 -49.70 25.55 -3.69
C THR A 153 -49.81 26.95 -4.32
N LEU A 154 -48.94 27.27 -5.29
CA LEU A 154 -48.96 28.49 -6.11
C LEU A 154 -49.72 28.26 -7.42
#